data_AF-A0A497T9D1-F1
#
_entry.id   AF-A0A497T9D1-F1
#
_cell.length_a   1.000
_cell.length_b   1.000
_cell.length_c   1.000
_cell.angle_alpha   90.00
_cell.angle_beta   90.00
_cell.angle_gamma   90.00
#
_symmetry.space_group_name_H-M   'P 1'
#
loop_
_entity.id
_entity.type
_entity.pdbx_description
1 polymer ?
#
loop_
_entity_poly.entity_id
_entity_poly.type
_entity_poly.pdbx_seq_one_letter_code
_entity_poly.pdbx_strand_id
1 'polypeptide(L)'
;MPVVELLARTIEKIRDLDPELTLVDIIILLWIYASPYEAKKRYLTSIKRILRHVSMFQLPDGKPVLSDSEMTNLVITSLEKLKKLGYVKLFSIGPIYVRVHLTQKGVEFVKENLSDAALEFLEEYGHLK
;
A
#
# COMPACT_ATOMS: atom_id res chain seq x y z
N MET A 1 14.63 15.77 2.40
CA MET A 1 13.58 14.76 2.20
C MET A 1 12.38 15.37 1.47
N PRO A 2 12.49 15.80 0.20
CA PRO A 2 11.36 16.44 -0.49
C PRO A 2 10.30 15.41 -0.93
N VAL A 3 10.74 14.24 -1.38
CA VAL A 3 9.87 13.23 -2.02
C VAL A 3 9.00 12.46 -1.03
N VAL A 4 9.51 12.16 0.18
CA VAL A 4 8.71 11.52 1.25
C VAL A 4 7.60 12.46 1.72
N GLU A 5 7.91 13.75 1.85
CA GLU A 5 6.94 14.77 2.21
C GLU A 5 5.90 14.96 1.09
N LEU A 6 6.32 14.84 -0.17
CA LEU A 6 5.44 14.86 -1.34
C LEU A 6 4.48 13.67 -1.35
N LEU A 7 4.98 12.45 -1.11
CA LEU A 7 4.16 11.24 -0.97
C LEU A 7 3.15 11.39 0.17
N ALA A 8 3.57 11.91 1.33
CA ALA A 8 2.66 12.13 2.46
C ALA A 8 1.53 13.12 2.12
N ARG A 9 1.87 14.27 1.49
CA ARG A 9 0.88 15.25 1.04
C ARG A 9 -0.08 14.66 -0.01
N THR A 10 0.46 13.86 -0.92
CA THR A 10 -0.36 13.18 -1.94
C THR A 10 -1.31 12.17 -1.33
N ILE A 11 -0.86 11.40 -0.34
CA ILE A 11 -1.71 10.46 0.40
C ILE A 11 -2.87 11.19 1.09
N GLU A 12 -2.61 12.31 1.76
CA GLU A 12 -3.68 13.12 2.36
C GLU A 12 -4.66 13.65 1.31
N LYS A 13 -4.15 14.17 0.19
CA LYS A 13 -4.99 14.62 -0.94
C LYS A 13 -5.85 13.49 -1.51
N ILE A 14 -5.33 12.27 -1.61
CA ILE A 14 -6.07 11.10 -2.10
C ILE A 14 -7.23 10.76 -1.15
N ARG A 15 -7.00 10.84 0.16
CA ARG A 15 -8.05 10.57 1.16
C ARG A 15 -9.20 11.56 1.09
N ASP A 16 -8.92 12.80 0.70
CA ASP A 16 -9.96 13.83 0.49
C ASP A 16 -10.80 13.56 -0.78
N LEU A 17 -10.22 12.90 -1.79
CA LEU A 17 -10.87 12.64 -3.08
C LEU A 17 -11.73 11.37 -3.09
N ASP A 18 -11.29 10.32 -2.40
CA ASP A 18 -12.05 9.07 -2.24
C ASP A 18 -12.16 8.72 -0.75
N PRO A 19 -13.20 9.19 -0.05
CA PRO A 19 -13.35 8.99 1.39
C PRO A 19 -13.60 7.52 1.75
N GLU A 20 -13.91 6.66 0.77
CA GLU A 20 -13.99 5.23 1.00
C GLU A 20 -12.60 4.62 1.19
N LEU A 21 -11.51 5.25 0.73
CA LEU A 21 -10.15 4.73 0.88
C LEU A 21 -9.51 5.16 2.20
N THR A 22 -9.03 4.17 2.95
CA THR A 22 -8.23 4.40 4.15
C THR A 22 -6.77 4.62 3.80
N LEU A 23 -5.99 5.16 4.74
CA LEU A 23 -4.54 5.25 4.62
C LEU A 23 -3.90 3.89 4.29
N VAL A 24 -4.38 2.81 4.90
CA VAL A 24 -3.90 1.44 4.65
C VAL A 24 -4.18 1.01 3.22
N ASP A 25 -5.37 1.32 2.70
CA ASP A 25 -5.75 1.00 1.32
C ASP A 25 -4.80 1.69 0.32
N ILE A 26 -4.52 2.97 0.54
CA ILE A 26 -3.64 3.77 -0.32
C ILE A 26 -2.21 3.22 -0.28
N ILE A 27 -1.67 2.96 0.92
CA ILE A 27 -0.32 2.38 1.07
C ILE A 27 -0.23 1.03 0.34
N ILE A 28 -1.27 0.19 0.42
CA ILE A 28 -1.31 -1.08 -0.29
C ILE A 28 -1.33 -0.88 -1.81
N LEU A 29 -2.13 0.05 -2.34
CA LEU A 29 -2.16 0.35 -3.78
C LEU A 29 -0.79 0.81 -4.29
N LEU A 30 -0.15 1.73 -3.56
CA LEU A 30 1.20 2.21 -3.87
C LEU A 30 2.23 1.09 -3.81
N TRP A 31 2.16 0.24 -2.80
CA TRP A 31 3.05 -0.91 -2.66
C TRP A 31 2.88 -1.94 -3.78
N ILE A 32 1.64 -2.18 -4.24
CA ILE A 32 1.40 -3.06 -5.40
C ILE A 32 1.91 -2.42 -6.68
N TYR A 33 1.78 -1.09 -6.84
CA TYR A 33 2.28 -0.36 -8.01
C TYR A 33 3.81 -0.40 -8.10
N ALA A 34 4.49 -0.08 -7.00
CA ALA A 34 5.93 0.13 -6.93
C ALA A 34 6.80 -1.13 -7.05
N SER A 35 6.22 -2.32 -7.21
CA SER A 35 6.98 -3.57 -7.20
C SER A 35 6.62 -4.47 -8.40
N PRO A 36 7.15 -4.21 -9.61
CA PRO A 36 6.64 -4.84 -10.84
C PRO A 36 7.19 -6.25 -11.20
N TYR A 37 8.05 -6.90 -10.41
CA TYR A 37 8.71 -8.19 -10.77
C TYR A 37 8.60 -9.21 -9.62
N GLU A 38 8.26 -10.51 -9.78
CA GLU A 38 7.91 -11.37 -10.93
C GLU A 38 6.83 -12.39 -10.50
N ALA A 39 5.94 -12.79 -11.41
CA ALA A 39 5.09 -13.97 -11.27
C ALA A 39 4.28 -14.12 -9.94
N LYS A 40 3.40 -13.15 -9.67
CA LYS A 40 2.20 -13.34 -8.82
C LYS A 40 2.47 -13.71 -7.35
N LYS A 41 3.51 -13.30 -6.62
CA LYS A 41 3.56 -13.48 -5.16
C LYS A 41 4.19 -12.26 -4.49
N ARG A 42 3.44 -11.62 -3.59
CA ARG A 42 3.91 -10.52 -2.76
C ARG A 42 3.92 -10.92 -1.30
N TYR A 43 5.01 -10.64 -0.61
CA TYR A 43 5.16 -11.02 0.79
C TYR A 43 4.41 -10.05 1.70
N LEU A 44 3.54 -10.60 2.55
CA LEU A 44 2.82 -9.83 3.57
C LEU A 44 3.79 -9.13 4.51
N THR A 45 4.97 -9.72 4.75
CA THR A 45 6.02 -9.13 5.61
C THR A 45 6.46 -7.75 5.14
N SER A 46 6.55 -7.50 3.83
CA SER A 46 7.00 -6.21 3.29
C SER A 46 5.99 -5.09 3.56
N ILE A 47 4.71 -5.30 3.24
CA ILE A 47 3.66 -4.34 3.54
C ILE A 47 3.45 -4.17 5.06
N LYS A 48 3.55 -5.25 5.84
CA LYS A 48 3.52 -5.16 7.31
C LYS A 48 4.66 -4.31 7.86
N ARG A 49 5.86 -4.39 7.29
CA ARG A 49 7.01 -3.56 7.68
C ARG A 49 6.71 -2.08 7.40
N ILE A 50 6.16 -1.74 6.23
CA ILE A 50 5.76 -0.36 5.91
C ILE A 50 4.75 0.14 6.95
N LEU A 51 3.68 -0.62 7.20
CA LEU A 51 2.61 -0.23 8.12
C LEU A 51 3.12 -0.04 9.56
N ARG A 52 4.06 -0.87 10.02
CA ARG A 52 4.69 -0.71 11.35
C ARG A 52 5.51 0.58 11.51
N HIS A 53 5.86 1.25 10.41
CA HIS A 53 6.55 2.54 10.42
C HIS A 53 5.60 3.73 10.24
N VAL A 54 4.31 3.50 10.06
CA VAL A 54 3.31 4.57 10.02
C VAL A 54 2.97 4.94 11.47
N SER A 55 3.04 6.23 11.79
CA SER A 55 2.85 6.77 13.14
C SER A 55 1.54 6.31 13.81
N MET A 56 0.45 6.15 13.05
CA MET A 56 -0.83 5.67 13.59
C MET A 56 -0.79 4.23 14.12
N PHE A 57 0.19 3.43 13.68
CA PHE A 57 0.40 2.05 14.13
C PHE A 57 1.56 1.95 15.11
N GLN A 58 2.04 3.09 15.62
CA GLN A 58 3.12 3.17 16.61
C GLN A 58 2.62 3.83 17.90
N LEU A 59 3.06 3.28 19.02
CA LEU A 59 3.00 3.95 20.31
C LEU A 59 4.00 5.12 20.32
N PRO A 60 3.88 6.09 21.25
CA PRO A 60 4.83 7.19 21.37
C PRO A 60 6.29 6.75 21.57
N ASP A 61 6.53 5.53 22.06
CA ASP A 61 7.86 4.92 22.22
C ASP A 61 8.36 4.20 20.95
N GLY A 62 7.62 4.30 19.83
CA GLY A 62 7.93 3.69 18.55
C GLY A 62 7.58 2.20 18.43
N LYS A 63 7.01 1.58 19.47
CA LYS A 63 6.60 0.17 19.40
C LYS A 63 5.31 0.01 18.58
N PRO A 64 5.15 -1.12 17.86
CA PRO A 64 3.91 -1.41 17.15
C PRO A 64 2.71 -1.49 18.10
N VAL A 65 1.60 -0.86 17.72
CA VAL A 65 0.31 -0.98 18.44
C VAL A 65 -0.35 -2.34 18.18
N LEU A 66 -0.17 -2.88 16.97
CA LEU A 66 -0.79 -4.13 16.54
C LEU A 66 0.21 -5.30 16.61
N SER A 67 -0.29 -6.46 17.04
CA SER A 67 0.41 -7.74 16.91
C SER A 67 0.57 -8.14 15.44
N ASP A 68 1.41 -9.14 15.17
CA ASP A 68 1.65 -9.59 13.79
C ASP A 68 0.40 -10.19 13.12
N SER A 69 -0.45 -10.89 13.88
CA SER A 69 -1.71 -11.45 13.40
C SER A 69 -2.74 -10.35 13.10
N GLU A 70 -2.85 -9.35 13.98
CA GLU A 70 -3.73 -8.18 13.76
C GLU A 70 -3.30 -7.39 12.53
N MET A 71 -1.99 -7.16 12.37
CA MET A 71 -1.46 -6.49 11.17
C MET A 71 -1.71 -7.31 9.90
N THR A 72 -1.60 -8.63 9.99
CA THR A 72 -1.91 -9.53 8.87
C THR A 72 -3.39 -9.43 8.49
N ASN A 73 -4.29 -9.46 9.47
CA ASN A 73 -5.73 -9.32 9.24
C ASN A 73 -6.07 -7.96 8.64
N LEU A 74 -5.47 -6.88 9.14
CA LEU A 74 -5.65 -5.53 8.60
C LEU A 74 -5.32 -5.46 7.10
N VAL A 75 -4.18 -6.00 6.70
CA VAL A 75 -3.75 -6.05 5.29
C VAL A 75 -4.72 -6.89 4.45
N ILE A 76 -5.15 -8.05 4.93
CA ILE A 76 -6.09 -8.93 4.21
C ILE A 76 -7.46 -8.25 4.04
N THR A 77 -7.99 -7.63 5.10
CA THR A 77 -9.26 -6.90 5.05
C THR A 77 -9.22 -5.77 4.04
N SER A 78 -8.13 -5.01 4.01
CA SER A 78 -7.92 -3.94 3.02
C SER A 78 -7.83 -4.48 1.59
N LEU A 79 -7.10 -5.58 1.36
CA LEU A 79 -7.02 -6.21 0.03
C LEU A 79 -8.38 -6.73 -0.48
N GLU A 80 -9.18 -7.35 0.39
CA GLU A 80 -10.54 -7.79 0.02
C GLU A 80 -11.46 -6.59 -0.25
N LYS A 81 -11.32 -5.49 0.49
CA LYS A 81 -12.04 -4.24 0.22
C LYS A 81 -11.64 -3.64 -1.13
N LEU A 82 -10.35 -3.47 -1.39
CA LEU A 82 -9.83 -2.94 -2.66
C LEU A 82 -10.26 -3.79 -3.86
N LYS A 83 -10.37 -5.12 -3.68
CA LYS A 83 -10.91 -6.03 -4.68
C LYS A 83 -12.39 -5.76 -4.96
N LYS A 84 -13.21 -5.56 -3.91
CA LYS A 84 -14.63 -5.20 -4.06
C LYS A 84 -14.82 -3.86 -4.78
N LEU A 85 -13.94 -2.90 -4.50
CA LEU A 85 -13.92 -1.58 -5.16
C LEU A 85 -13.32 -1.61 -6.58
N GLY A 86 -12.80 -2.76 -7.02
CA GLY A 86 -12.27 -2.96 -8.37
C GLY A 86 -10.88 -2.40 -8.61
N TYR A 87 -10.14 -1.97 -7.58
CA TYR A 87 -8.78 -1.45 -7.72
C TYR A 87 -7.72 -2.56 -7.88
N VAL A 88 -7.98 -3.75 -7.32
CA VAL A 88 -7.07 -4.89 -7.39
C VAL A 88 -7.76 -6.18 -7.84
N LYS A 89 -7.00 -7.06 -8.48
CA LYS A 89 -7.38 -8.44 -8.75
C LYS A 89 -6.57 -9.37 -7.85
N LEU A 90 -7.26 -10.02 -6.91
CA LEU A 90 -6.68 -10.97 -5.98
C LEU A 90 -6.83 -12.39 -6.51
N PHE A 91 -5.71 -13.10 -6.65
CA PHE A 91 -5.65 -14.45 -7.22
C PHE A 91 -5.58 -15.54 -6.15
N SER A 92 -4.81 -15.33 -5.08
CA SER A 92 -4.80 -16.21 -3.91
C SER A 92 -4.14 -15.55 -2.70
N ILE A 93 -4.47 -16.03 -1.50
CA ILE A 93 -3.85 -15.63 -0.23
C ILE A 93 -3.26 -16.89 0.42
N GLY A 94 -2.01 -16.80 0.85
CA GLY A 94 -1.34 -17.81 1.66
C GLY A 94 -0.97 -17.23 3.04
N PRO A 95 -0.38 -18.04 3.93
CA PRO A 95 -0.08 -17.63 5.31
C PRO A 95 0.95 -16.49 5.39
N ILE A 96 1.80 -16.32 4.37
CA ILE A 96 2.88 -15.31 4.36
C ILE A 96 2.91 -14.46 3.09
N TYR A 97 2.06 -14.78 2.10
CA TYR A 97 2.08 -14.13 0.79
C TYR A 97 0.68 -13.90 0.25
N VAL A 98 0.55 -12.93 -0.65
CA VAL A 98 -0.64 -12.69 -1.44
C VAL A 98 -0.28 -12.60 -2.93
N ARG A 99 -1.10 -13.19 -3.79
CA ARG A 99 -1.01 -13.02 -5.24
C ARG A 99 -2.03 -11.97 -5.64
N VAL A 100 -1.60 -10.73 -5.87
CA VAL A 100 -2.48 -9.59 -6.16
C VAL A 100 -1.85 -8.66 -7.19
N HIS A 101 -2.64 -8.21 -8.17
CA HIS A 101 -2.25 -7.21 -9.16
C HIS A 101 -3.21 -6.01 -9.11
N LEU A 102 -2.74 -4.84 -9.54
CA LEU A 102 -3.65 -3.73 -9.84
C LEU A 102 -4.50 -4.08 -11.07
N THR A 103 -5.75 -3.62 -11.07
CA THR A 103 -6.56 -3.54 -12.27
C THR A 103 -6.18 -2.30 -13.08
N GLN A 104 -6.75 -2.15 -14.28
CA GLN A 104 -6.60 -0.90 -15.05
C GLN A 104 -7.02 0.32 -14.22
N LYS A 105 -8.18 0.24 -13.56
CA LYS A 105 -8.67 1.27 -12.61
C LYS A 105 -7.66 1.58 -11.52
N GLY A 106 -7.02 0.55 -10.94
CA GLY A 106 -6.00 0.73 -9.91
C GLY A 106 -4.73 1.43 -10.42
N VAL A 107 -4.31 1.11 -11.64
CA VAL A 107 -3.15 1.76 -12.28
C VAL A 107 -3.45 3.23 -12.58
N GLU A 108 -4.61 3.52 -13.19
CA GLU A 108 -5.06 4.87 -13.50
C GLU A 108 -5.17 5.73 -12.24
N PHE A 109 -5.80 5.18 -11.19
CA PHE A 109 -5.90 5.85 -9.90
C PHE A 109 -4.54 6.28 -9.36
N VAL A 110 -3.52 5.40 -9.37
CA VAL A 110 -2.18 5.76 -8.87
C VAL A 110 -1.55 6.85 -9.74
N LYS A 111 -1.65 6.74 -11.07
CA LYS A 111 -1.05 7.70 -12.01
C LYS A 111 -1.71 9.07 -11.97
N GLU A 112 -3.02 9.15 -11.81
CA GLU A 112 -3.77 10.42 -11.78
C GLU A 112 -3.55 11.19 -10.47
N ASN A 113 -3.22 10.48 -9.39
CA ASN A 113 -3.13 11.08 -8.06
C ASN A 113 -1.71 11.33 -7.58
N LEU A 114 -0.71 10.64 -8.13
CA LEU A 114 0.70 10.92 -7.86
C LEU A 114 1.29 11.92 -8.86
N SER A 115 2.18 12.80 -8.40
CA SER A 115 3.01 13.59 -9.31
C SER A 115 4.04 12.71 -10.02
N ASP A 116 4.51 13.13 -11.19
CA ASP A 116 5.58 12.45 -11.95
C ASP A 116 6.81 12.12 -11.09
N ALA A 117 7.29 13.05 -10.26
CA ALA A 117 8.42 12.83 -9.35
C ALA A 117 8.16 11.75 -8.28
N ALA A 118 6.92 11.58 -7.85
CA ALA A 118 6.54 10.54 -6.89
C ALA A 118 6.38 9.18 -7.58
N LEU A 119 5.90 9.17 -8.83
CA LEU A 119 5.86 7.97 -9.66
C LEU A 119 7.28 7.46 -9.94
N GLU A 120 8.18 8.33 -10.39
CA GLU A 120 9.58 8.02 -10.67
C GLU A 120 10.28 7.46 -9.41
N PHE A 121 10.06 8.08 -8.25
CA PHE A 121 10.58 7.57 -6.99
C PHE A 121 10.05 6.18 -6.62
N LEU A 122 8.76 5.90 -6.83
CA LEU A 122 8.20 4.58 -6.55
C LEU A 122 8.73 3.52 -7.51
N GLU A 123 8.96 3.88 -8.78
CA GLU A 123 9.53 2.98 -9.77
C GLU A 123 11.01 2.69 -9.51
N GLU A 124 11.79 3.69 -9.07
CA GLU A 124 13.23 3.57 -8.82
C GLU A 124 13.57 2.99 -7.43
N TYR A 125 12.81 3.39 -6.40
CA TYR A 125 13.11 3.10 -4.98
C TYR A 125 12.03 2.28 -4.26
N GLY A 126 10.96 1.87 -4.94
CA GLY A 126 9.93 0.97 -4.40
C GLY A 126 10.45 -0.37 -3.86
N HIS A 127 11.71 -0.69 -4.15
CA HIS A 127 12.48 -1.77 -3.56
C HIS A 127 12.85 -1.47 -2.10
N LEU A 128 11.89 -1.67 -1.21
CA LEU A 128 12.06 -1.60 0.24
C LEU A 128 13.21 -2.52 0.69
N LYS A 129 14.40 -1.94 0.88
CA LYS A 129 15.58 -2.59 1.48
C LYS A 129 15.28 -3.15 2.87
#